data_AF-A0A6P0NHG0-F1
#
_entry.id   AF-A0A6P0NHG0-F1
#
_cell.length_a   1.000
_cell.length_b   1.000
_cell.length_c   1.000
_cell.angle_alpha   90.00
_cell.angle_beta   90.00
_cell.angle_gamma   90.00
#
_symmetry.space_group_name_H-M   'P 1'
#
loop_
_entity.id
_entity.type
_entity.pdbx_description
1 polymer ?
#
loop_
_entity_poly.entity_id
_entity_poly.type
_entity_poly.pdbx_seq_one_letter_code
_entity_poly.pdbx_strand_id
1 'polypeptide(L)'
;MAGHVLAQREWVTSPVRLNVIVGQCEQWWKPGVLLLGDAAHPMSPVRAQGINLALRDAIVTANHLVPVLKKQLSETALVNALQQIEAERQPEVTRSQALQIREAHSLNLVRSAPWKLALIQQILPWVGQFPWVQRAWLARQHDLRYGSQSVKLAL
;
A
#
# COMPACT_ATOMS: atom_id res chain seq x y z
N MET A 1 16.14 1.51 -21.60
CA MET A 1 16.40 1.69 -20.14
C MET A 1 17.47 0.72 -19.62
N ALA A 2 17.30 -0.60 -19.76
CA ALA A 2 18.27 -1.59 -19.24
C ALA A 2 19.71 -1.42 -19.76
N GLY A 3 19.90 -1.22 -21.07
CA GLY A 3 21.24 -1.02 -21.65
C GLY A 3 21.95 0.26 -21.16
N HIS A 4 21.19 1.32 -20.89
CA HIS A 4 21.73 2.56 -20.34
C HIS A 4 22.18 2.39 -18.89
N VAL A 5 21.40 1.69 -18.06
CA VAL A 5 21.77 1.35 -16.68
C VAL A 5 23.04 0.50 -16.62
N LEU A 6 23.18 -0.47 -17.53
CA LEU A 6 24.37 -1.30 -17.62
C LEU A 6 25.62 -0.49 -18.04
N ALA A 7 25.48 0.43 -19.00
CA ALA A 7 26.56 1.31 -19.45
C ALA A 7 27.02 2.29 -18.36
N GLN A 8 26.14 2.65 -17.43
CA GLN A 8 26.42 3.60 -16.34
C GLN A 8 26.64 2.91 -14.99
N ARG A 9 26.78 1.58 -14.95
CA ARG A 9 26.86 0.79 -13.70
C ARG A 9 27.96 1.26 -12.73
N GLU A 10 29.03 1.85 -13.25
CA GLU A 10 30.19 2.32 -12.47
C GLU A 10 29.88 3.60 -11.70
N TRP A 11 28.85 4.33 -12.12
CA TRP A 11 28.30 5.50 -11.44
C TRP A 11 27.10 5.17 -10.54
N VAL A 12 26.61 3.93 -10.59
CA VAL A 12 25.50 3.48 -9.74
C VAL A 12 26.08 3.08 -8.39
N THR A 13 25.94 3.96 -7.40
CA THR A 13 26.24 3.63 -6.01
C THR A 13 25.33 2.52 -5.50
N SER A 14 25.86 1.72 -4.56
CA SER A 14 25.07 0.69 -3.90
C SER A 14 23.79 1.29 -3.29
N PRO A 15 22.65 0.57 -3.34
CA PRO A 15 21.40 1.09 -2.79
C PRO A 15 21.57 1.41 -1.31
N VAL A 16 21.21 2.65 -0.92
CA VAL A 16 21.09 3.01 0.48
C VAL A 16 19.90 2.24 1.06
N ARG A 17 20.15 1.45 2.09
CA ARG A 17 19.09 0.71 2.79
C ARG A 17 18.46 1.64 3.82
N LEU A 18 17.23 2.03 3.56
CA LEU A 18 16.42 2.74 4.55
C LEU A 18 15.77 1.72 5.47
N ASN A 19 15.80 1.99 6.78
CA ASN A 19 15.04 1.20 7.72
C ASN A 19 13.56 1.53 7.51
N VAL A 20 12.76 0.55 7.09
CA VAL A 20 11.33 0.76 6.85
C VAL A 20 10.58 0.57 8.14
N ILE A 21 9.95 1.64 8.62
CA ILE A 21 9.03 1.60 9.75
C ILE A 21 7.65 1.30 9.18
N VAL A 22 6.94 0.34 9.77
CA VAL A 22 5.51 0.11 9.51
C VAL A 22 4.75 0.65 10.70
N GLY A 23 3.78 1.52 10.45
CA GLY A 23 3.02 2.14 11.53
C GLY A 23 1.80 2.89 11.00
N GLN A 24 1.05 3.46 11.93
CA GLN A 24 -0.10 4.30 11.63
C GLN A 24 -0.21 5.37 12.69
N CYS A 25 -0.41 6.62 12.28
CA CYS A 25 -0.73 7.70 13.19
C CYS A 25 -2.08 7.44 13.86
N GLU A 26 -2.17 7.71 15.16
CA GLU A 26 -3.43 7.58 15.92
C GLU A 26 -4.51 8.53 15.39
N GLN A 27 -4.10 9.69 14.88
CA GLN A 27 -4.97 10.68 14.24
C GLN A 27 -4.24 11.29 13.04
N TRP A 28 -4.88 11.32 11.88
CA TRP A 28 -4.26 11.76 10.63
C TRP A 28 -4.30 13.28 10.43
N TRP A 29 -5.02 14.01 11.27
CA TRP A 29 -5.24 15.44 11.10
C TRP A 29 -5.26 16.19 12.43
N LYS A 30 -5.02 17.50 12.35
CA LYS A 30 -5.28 18.50 13.38
C LYS A 30 -5.81 19.76 12.68
N PRO A 31 -6.37 20.75 13.40
CA PRO A 31 -6.76 22.01 12.77
C PRO A 31 -5.59 22.58 11.93
N GLY A 32 -5.83 22.78 10.63
CA GLY A 32 -4.83 23.30 9.68
C GLY A 32 -3.86 22.29 9.06
N VAL A 33 -3.93 21.00 9.40
CA VAL A 33 -3.01 19.97 8.84
C VAL A 33 -3.69 18.61 8.65
N LEU A 34 -3.38 17.96 7.54
CA LEU A 34 -3.78 16.59 7.21
C LEU A 34 -2.55 15.84 6.70
N LEU A 35 -2.33 14.65 7.25
CA LEU A 35 -1.28 13.72 6.84
C LEU A 35 -1.88 12.67 5.90
N LEU A 36 -1.14 12.28 4.86
CA LEU A 36 -1.54 11.27 3.87
C LEU A 36 -0.35 10.38 3.51
N GLY A 37 -0.62 9.19 2.97
CA GLY A 37 0.43 8.24 2.58
C GLY A 37 1.35 7.90 3.76
N ASP A 38 2.65 7.76 3.50
CA ASP A 38 3.63 7.39 4.52
C ASP A 38 3.72 8.38 5.70
N ALA A 39 3.25 9.62 5.56
CA ALA A 39 3.18 10.54 6.70
C ALA A 39 2.11 10.13 7.73
N ALA A 40 1.04 9.48 7.29
CA ALA A 40 -0.06 9.00 8.13
C ALA A 40 0.02 7.50 8.43
N HIS A 41 0.53 6.71 7.47
CA HIS A 41 0.57 5.25 7.55
C HIS A 41 1.78 4.69 6.78
N PRO A 42 3.00 4.78 7.33
CA PRO A 42 4.16 4.11 6.75
C PRO A 42 3.89 2.64 6.40
N MET A 43 4.09 2.28 5.13
CA MET A 43 3.76 0.93 4.63
C MET A 43 4.99 0.03 4.51
N SER A 44 4.78 -1.28 4.60
CA SER A 44 5.81 -2.26 4.25
C SER A 44 6.13 -2.19 2.74
N PRO A 45 7.39 -2.45 2.32
CA PRO A 45 7.74 -2.47 0.90
C PRO A 45 7.11 -3.66 0.15
N VAL A 46 6.48 -4.59 0.86
CA VAL A 46 5.78 -5.74 0.28
C VAL A 46 4.77 -5.25 -0.77
N ARG A 47 5.05 -5.61 -2.03
CA ARG A 47 4.25 -5.29 -3.22
C ARG A 47 4.10 -3.81 -3.56
N ALA A 48 4.97 -2.94 -3.03
CA ALA A 48 5.04 -1.52 -3.40
C ALA A 48 3.69 -0.76 -3.29
N GLN A 49 2.92 -1.02 -2.24
CA GLN A 49 1.56 -0.46 -2.10
C GLN A 49 1.49 0.97 -1.57
N GLY A 50 2.57 1.49 -0.98
CA GLY A 50 2.57 2.82 -0.37
C GLY A 50 2.07 3.90 -1.33
N ILE A 51 2.58 3.91 -2.57
CA ILE A 51 2.18 4.90 -3.58
C ILE A 51 0.71 4.73 -4.02
N ASN A 52 0.22 3.50 -4.15
CA ASN A 52 -1.16 3.23 -4.55
C ASN A 52 -2.14 3.73 -3.47
N LEU A 53 -1.83 3.48 -2.19
CA LEU A 53 -2.64 3.97 -1.08
C LEU A 53 -2.58 5.50 -0.97
N ALA A 54 -1.39 6.10 -1.09
CA ALA A 54 -1.24 7.56 -1.05
C ALA A 54 -2.03 8.27 -2.17
N LEU A 55 -2.06 7.72 -3.39
CA LEU A 55 -2.88 8.27 -4.47
C LEU A 55 -4.37 8.18 -4.17
N ARG A 56 -4.82 7.10 -3.54
CA ARG A 56 -6.22 6.92 -3.14
C ARG A 56 -6.60 7.86 -2.00
N ASP A 57 -5.69 8.09 -1.06
CA ASP A 57 -5.86 9.09 0.00
C ASP A 57 -6.04 10.49 -0.62
N ALA A 58 -5.25 10.83 -1.65
CA ALA A 58 -5.38 12.11 -2.35
C ALA A 58 -6.75 12.25 -3.04
N ILE A 59 -7.28 11.19 -3.66
CA ILE A 59 -8.61 11.20 -4.29
C ILE A 59 -9.71 11.43 -3.24
N VAL A 60 -9.70 10.67 -2.14
CA VAL A 60 -10.69 10.81 -1.06
C VAL A 60 -10.58 12.19 -0.41
N THR A 61 -9.36 12.68 -0.20
CA THR A 61 -9.11 14.04 0.28
C THR A 61 -9.73 15.08 -0.64
N ALA A 62 -9.53 14.96 -1.95
CA ALA A 62 -10.13 15.86 -2.92
C ALA A 62 -11.66 15.83 -2.87
N ASN A 63 -12.25 14.64 -2.80
CA ASN A 63 -13.71 14.47 -2.73
C ASN A 63 -14.34 15.15 -1.50
N HIS A 64 -13.68 15.09 -0.33
CA HIS A 64 -14.21 15.69 0.89
C HIS A 64 -13.83 17.16 1.07
N LEU A 65 -12.58 17.56 0.78
CA LEU A 65 -12.12 18.93 1.03
C LEU A 65 -12.56 19.90 -0.06
N VAL A 66 -12.50 19.55 -1.34
CA VAL A 66 -12.78 20.51 -2.43
C VAL A 66 -14.18 21.12 -2.33
N PRO A 67 -15.26 20.36 -2.06
CA PRO A 67 -16.59 20.94 -1.88
C PRO A 67 -16.69 21.91 -0.71
N VAL A 68 -15.99 21.63 0.40
CA VAL A 68 -15.95 22.50 1.59
C VAL A 68 -15.19 23.78 1.30
N LEU A 69 -14.04 23.68 0.61
CA LEU A 69 -13.20 24.82 0.25
C LEU A 69 -13.85 25.74 -0.80
N LYS A 70 -14.70 25.20 -1.69
CA LYS A 70 -15.42 25.98 -2.71
C LYS A 70 -16.66 26.68 -2.18
N LYS A 71 -17.25 26.20 -1.09
CA LYS A 71 -18.39 26.81 -0.41
C LYS A 71 -17.90 27.81 0.64
N GLN A 72 -18.83 28.36 1.43
CA GLN A 72 -18.45 29.21 2.55
C GLN A 72 -17.70 28.40 3.60
N LEU A 73 -16.44 28.76 3.82
CA LEU A 73 -15.53 28.09 4.73
C LEU A 73 -16.06 28.22 6.17
N SER A 74 -16.35 27.10 6.83
CA SER A 74 -16.50 27.05 8.28
C SER A 74 -15.50 26.05 8.87
N GLU A 75 -14.98 26.37 10.04
CA GLU A 75 -14.05 25.49 10.76
C GLU A 75 -14.70 24.12 11.05
N THR A 76 -15.98 24.12 11.40
CA THR A 76 -16.76 22.90 11.64
C THR A 76 -16.87 22.02 10.39
N ALA A 77 -17.12 22.61 9.21
CA ALA A 77 -17.19 21.87 7.97
C ALA A 77 -15.83 21.29 7.58
N LEU A 78 -14.74 22.03 7.82
CA LEU A 78 -13.38 21.56 7.55
C LEU A 78 -13.01 20.38 8.45
N VAL A 79 -13.24 20.50 9.76
CA VAL A 79 -13.00 19.41 10.72
C VAL A 79 -13.81 18.16 10.39
N ASN A 80 -15.09 18.32 10.04
CA ASN A 80 -15.92 17.20 9.62
C ASN A 80 -15.35 16.51 8.37
N ALA A 81 -14.91 17.26 7.35
CA ALA A 81 -14.30 16.68 6.16
C ALA A 81 -13.00 15.91 6.48
N LEU A 82 -12.15 16.44 7.36
CA LEU A 82 -10.93 15.77 7.81
C LEU A 82 -11.23 14.43 8.50
N GLN A 83 -12.25 14.40 9.38
CA GLN A 83 -12.72 13.17 10.03
C GLN A 83 -13.24 12.14 9.03
N GLN A 84 -14.00 12.58 8.02
CA GLN A 84 -14.55 11.67 7.00
C GLN A 84 -13.44 11.06 6.13
N ILE A 85 -12.40 11.82 5.81
CA ILE A 85 -11.24 11.31 5.06
C ILE A 85 -10.56 10.19 5.85
N GLU A 86 -10.22 10.43 7.11
CA GLU A 86 -9.58 9.41 7.96
C GLU A 86 -10.46 8.17 8.10
N ALA A 87 -11.75 8.35 8.41
CA ALA A 87 -12.70 7.25 8.58
C ALA A 87 -12.88 6.41 7.30
N GLU A 88 -12.88 7.04 6.13
CA GLU A 88 -13.00 6.34 4.85
C GLU A 88 -11.73 5.56 4.51
N ARG A 89 -10.54 6.13 4.76
CA ARG A 89 -9.26 5.55 4.35
C ARG A 89 -8.73 4.49 5.31
N GLN A 90 -8.94 4.65 6.61
CA GLN A 90 -8.35 3.81 7.65
C GLN A 90 -8.60 2.29 7.45
N PRO A 91 -9.82 1.81 7.12
CA PRO A 91 -10.07 0.37 6.98
C PRO A 91 -9.23 -0.30 5.88
N GLU A 92 -9.06 0.37 4.73
CA GLU A 92 -8.26 -0.16 3.63
C GLU A 92 -6.77 -0.19 3.95
N VAL A 93 -6.27 0.85 4.62
CA VAL A 93 -4.87 0.90 5.08
C VAL A 93 -4.59 -0.23 6.07
N THR A 94 -5.43 -0.40 7.09
CA THR A 94 -5.29 -1.47 8.08
C THR A 94 -5.34 -2.86 7.43
N ARG A 95 -6.26 -3.10 6.49
CA ARG A 95 -6.33 -4.36 5.76
C ARG A 95 -5.07 -4.61 4.94
N SER A 96 -4.56 -3.59 4.26
CA SER A 96 -3.35 -3.68 3.45
C SER A 96 -2.13 -4.02 4.30
N GLN A 97 -1.94 -3.34 5.44
CA GLN A 97 -0.85 -3.63 6.38
C GLN A 97 -0.95 -5.06 6.95
N ALA A 98 -2.15 -5.51 7.33
CA ALA A 98 -2.36 -6.87 7.82
C ALA A 98 -1.99 -7.94 6.77
N LEU A 99 -2.33 -7.71 5.51
CA LEU A 99 -1.96 -8.59 4.40
C LEU A 99 -0.44 -8.59 4.16
N GLN A 100 0.21 -7.43 4.22
CA GLN A 100 1.67 -7.32 4.07
C GLN A 100 2.43 -8.06 5.19
N ILE A 101 1.97 -7.94 6.44
CA ILE A 101 2.52 -8.66 7.60
C ILE A 101 2.40 -10.17 7.38
N ARG A 102 1.23 -10.65 6.98
CA ARG A 102 0.98 -12.08 6.68
C ARG A 102 1.89 -12.61 5.58
N GLU A 103 2.08 -11.85 4.50
CA GLU A 103 2.99 -12.24 3.41
C GLU A 103 4.46 -12.26 3.88
N ALA A 104 4.90 -11.24 4.62
CA ALA A 104 6.26 -11.16 5.14
C ALA A 104 6.59 -12.34 6.08
N HIS A 105 5.69 -12.68 7.01
CA HIS A 105 5.85 -13.86 7.86
C HIS A 105 5.91 -15.16 7.06
N SER A 106 5.02 -15.32 6.07
CA SER A 106 4.99 -16.53 5.23
C SER A 106 6.30 -16.72 4.46
N LEU A 107 6.86 -15.63 3.92
CA LEU A 107 8.14 -15.66 3.22
C LEU A 107 9.31 -15.98 4.17
N ASN A 108 9.29 -15.44 5.40
CA ASN A 108 10.32 -15.74 6.39
C ASN A 108 10.32 -17.22 6.82
N LEU A 109 9.14 -17.83 6.99
CA LEU A 109 9.00 -19.26 7.32
C LEU A 109 9.50 -20.20 6.21
N VAL A 110 9.36 -19.78 4.96
CA VAL A 110 9.89 -20.51 3.81
C VAL A 110 11.41 -20.33 3.73
N ARG A 111 11.92 -19.11 3.96
CA ARG A 111 13.35 -18.78 3.93
C ARG A 111 14.16 -19.38 5.07
N SER A 112 13.54 -19.64 6.23
CA SER A 112 14.23 -20.24 7.38
C SER A 112 14.64 -21.71 7.18
N ALA A 113 14.15 -22.38 6.13
CA ALA A 113 14.47 -23.77 5.82
C ALA A 113 14.79 -23.95 4.32
N PRO A 114 16.07 -24.08 3.94
CA PRO A 114 16.49 -24.20 2.54
C PRO A 114 15.82 -25.34 1.78
N TRP A 115 15.51 -26.45 2.47
CA TRP A 115 14.81 -27.59 1.88
C TRP A 115 13.35 -27.27 1.50
N LYS A 116 12.65 -26.41 2.26
CA LYS A 116 11.29 -25.99 1.93
C LYS A 116 11.28 -25.14 0.66
N LEU A 117 12.25 -24.23 0.54
CA LEU A 117 12.47 -23.44 -0.68
C LEU A 117 12.72 -24.34 -1.90
N ALA A 118 13.63 -25.31 -1.78
CA ALA A 118 13.93 -26.25 -2.86
C ALA A 118 12.70 -27.07 -3.28
N LEU A 119 11.94 -27.56 -2.30
CA LEU A 119 10.72 -28.32 -2.55
C LEU A 119 9.65 -27.46 -3.27
N ILE A 120 9.43 -26.23 -2.83
CA ILE A 120 8.50 -25.30 -3.49
C ILE A 120 8.94 -25.05 -4.93
N GLN A 121 10.23 -24.81 -5.19
CA GLN A 121 10.73 -24.57 -6.55
C GLN A 121 10.54 -25.76 -7.49
N GLN A 122 10.61 -27.00 -6.98
CA GLN A 122 10.39 -28.21 -7.78
C GLN A 122 8.91 -28.46 -8.06
N ILE A 123 8.01 -28.14 -7.12
CA ILE A 123 6.57 -28.43 -7.22
C ILE A 123 5.80 -27.31 -7.92
N LEU A 124 6.21 -26.05 -7.74
CA LEU A 124 5.51 -24.87 -8.25
C LEU A 124 5.26 -24.89 -9.77
N PRO A 125 6.20 -25.35 -10.63
CA PRO A 125 5.96 -25.43 -12.08
C PRO A 125 4.85 -26.39 -12.46
N TRP A 126 4.53 -27.39 -11.64
CA TRP A 126 3.50 -28.39 -11.90
C TRP A 126 2.16 -27.96 -11.33
N VAL A 127 2.16 -27.53 -10.07
CA VAL A 127 0.93 -27.11 -9.38
C VAL A 127 0.44 -25.76 -9.89
N GLY A 128 1.34 -24.89 -10.32
CA GLY A 128 1.03 -23.58 -10.89
C GLY A 128 0.35 -23.63 -12.26
N GLN A 129 0.31 -24.79 -12.93
CA GLN A 129 -0.37 -24.96 -14.24
C GLN A 129 -1.89 -25.08 -14.08
N PHE A 130 -2.36 -25.47 -12.89
CA PHE A 130 -3.78 -25.67 -12.66
C PHE A 130 -4.51 -24.32 -12.55
N PRO A 131 -5.54 -24.07 -13.37
CA PRO A 131 -6.24 -22.78 -13.40
C PRO A 131 -6.91 -22.41 -12.07
N TRP A 132 -7.31 -23.39 -11.25
CA TRP A 132 -7.89 -23.13 -9.93
C TRP A 132 -6.84 -22.64 -8.93
N VAL A 133 -5.60 -23.15 -9.00
CA VAL A 133 -4.47 -22.69 -8.17
C VAL A 133 -4.12 -21.26 -8.52
N GLN A 134 -3.99 -20.97 -9.82
CA GLN A 134 -3.73 -19.61 -10.32
C GLN A 134 -4.84 -18.65 -9.88
N ARG A 135 -6.12 -19.03 -10.03
CA ARG A 135 -7.27 -18.22 -9.58
C ARG A 135 -7.26 -17.99 -8.07
N ALA A 136 -7.03 -19.03 -7.27
CA ALA A 136 -6.96 -18.90 -5.82
C ALA A 136 -5.75 -18.05 -5.36
N TRP A 137 -4.65 -18.07 -6.10
CA TRP A 137 -3.48 -17.23 -5.84
C TRP A 137 -3.72 -15.77 -6.25
N LEU A 138 -4.34 -15.53 -7.41
CA LEU A 138 -4.72 -14.20 -7.88
C LEU A 138 -5.77 -13.56 -6.98
N ALA A 139 -6.79 -14.32 -6.57
CA ALA A 139 -7.83 -13.85 -5.66
C ALA A 139 -7.25 -13.37 -4.32
N ARG A 140 -6.25 -14.09 -3.79
CA ARG A 140 -5.53 -13.69 -2.56
C ARG A 140 -4.74 -12.38 -2.70
N GLN A 141 -4.44 -11.96 -3.93
CA GLN A 141 -3.68 -10.74 -4.21
C GLN A 141 -4.53 -9.57 -4.64
N HIS A 142 -5.83 -9.79 -4.86
CA HIS A 142 -6.72 -8.80 -5.43
C HIS A 142 -6.68 -7.50 -4.64
N ASP A 143 -6.87 -7.55 -3.32
CA ASP A 143 -6.93 -6.35 -2.49
C ASP A 143 -5.61 -5.60 -2.40
N LEU A 144 -4.49 -6.34 -2.37
CA LEU A 144 -3.19 -5.69 -2.45
C LEU A 144 -3.08 -4.98 -3.81
N ARG A 145 -3.39 -5.65 -4.92
CA ARG A 145 -3.19 -5.07 -6.26
C ARG A 145 -4.11 -3.89 -6.59
N TYR A 146 -5.37 -3.93 -6.15
CA TYR A 146 -6.41 -3.00 -6.62
C TYR A 146 -7.02 -2.15 -5.51
N GLY A 147 -6.61 -2.38 -4.26
CA GLY A 147 -7.32 -1.88 -3.10
C GLY A 147 -8.50 -2.79 -2.72
N SER A 148 -8.90 -2.67 -1.47
CA SER A 148 -10.03 -3.37 -0.85
C SER A 148 -11.35 -2.59 -0.91
N GLN A 149 -11.28 -1.29 -1.16
CA GLN A 149 -12.43 -0.42 -1.28
C GLN A 149 -12.53 0.15 -2.69
N SER A 150 -13.69 0.68 -3.07
CA SER A 150 -13.82 1.42 -4.34
C SER A 150 -13.61 2.90 -4.07
N VAL A 151 -12.52 3.46 -4.57
CA VAL A 151 -12.26 4.91 -4.53
C VAL A 151 -12.43 5.46 -5.95
N LYS A 152 -13.31 6.45 -6.11
CA LYS A 152 -13.54 7.14 -7.37
C LYS A 152 -13.53 8.64 -7.13
N LEU A 153 -12.93 9.39 -8.04
CA LEU A 153 -13.00 10.85 -8.02
C LEU A 153 -14.42 11.29 -8.39
N ALA A 154 -15.02 12.14 -7.56
CA ALA A 154 -16.43 12.55 -7.65
C ALA A 154 -16.59 14.08 -7.75
N LEU A 155 -15.56 14.80 -8.21
CA LEU A 155 -15.51 16.25 -8.30
C LEU A 155 -16.53 16.86 -9.28
#